data_AF-A0A8E0VQQ4-F1
#
_entry.id   AF-A0A8E0VQQ4-F1
#
_cell.length_a   1.000
_cell.length_b   1.000
_cell.length_c   1.000
_cell.angle_alpha   90.00
_cell.angle_beta   90.00
_cell.angle_gamma   90.00
#
_symmetry.space_group_name_H-M   'P 1'
#
loop_
_entity.id
_entity.type
_entity.pdbx_description
1 polymer ?
#
loop_
_entity_poly.entity_id
_entity_poly.type
_entity_poly.pdbx_seq_one_letter_code
_entity_poly.pdbx_strand_id
1 'polypeptide(L)'
;MPSISLTGWFKCIKYSMFAFCLLAWLVGLITLIVGIVARVSGSFGPLDAHIPAVHSGANLLIAVGFFIMVMGFLGCCGTIRESQCLLFSFFLFVFFCFTLLMAAGLWAVAWSSKLDDYLYRYLEQQVVDYREHETQNESTKLMDFLQKKYTCCGVSSPADYGSRPVPRSCGESASTYSKLNVSSQLLVSIS
;
A
#
# COMPACT_ATOMS: atom_id res chain seq x y z
N MET A 1 0.52 28.31 -43.87
CA MET A 1 1.04 27.20 -43.06
C MET A 1 0.78 27.56 -41.60
N PRO A 2 -0.20 26.93 -40.92
CA PRO A 2 -0.68 27.42 -39.62
C PRO A 2 0.20 26.91 -38.48
N SER A 3 0.89 27.82 -37.79
CA SER A 3 1.70 27.60 -36.59
C SER A 3 0.90 27.73 -35.27
N ILE A 4 -0.43 27.75 -35.34
CA ILE A 4 -1.33 28.16 -34.24
C ILE A 4 -1.73 26.99 -33.31
N SER A 5 -1.67 25.74 -33.77
CA SER A 5 -2.05 24.56 -32.97
C SER A 5 -0.95 24.05 -32.03
N LEU A 6 0.32 24.37 -32.31
CA LEU A 6 1.46 23.86 -31.56
C LEU A 6 1.60 24.56 -30.19
N THR A 7 1.26 25.85 -30.11
CA THR A 7 1.41 26.65 -28.87
C THR A 7 0.36 26.29 -27.81
N GLY A 8 -0.85 25.90 -28.23
CA GLY A 8 -1.91 25.43 -27.33
C GLY A 8 -1.59 24.05 -26.74
N TRP A 9 -1.11 23.13 -27.59
CA TRP A 9 -0.72 21.78 -27.18
C TRP A 9 0.40 21.78 -26.14
N PHE A 10 1.47 22.55 -26.37
CA PHE A 10 2.57 22.65 -25.40
C PHE A 10 2.16 23.29 -24.08
N LYS A 11 1.21 24.24 -24.09
CA LYS A 11 0.63 24.80 -22.87
C LYS A 11 -0.21 23.77 -22.11
N CYS A 12 -1.05 22.99 -22.81
CA CYS A 12 -1.82 21.91 -22.18
C CYS A 12 -0.91 20.85 -21.55
N ILE A 13 0.17 20.44 -22.22
CA ILE A 13 1.12 19.47 -21.67
C ILE A 13 1.82 20.01 -20.42
N LYS A 14 2.34 21.26 -20.45
CA LYS A 14 2.98 21.86 -19.28
C LYS A 14 2.01 21.97 -18.10
N TYR A 15 0.77 22.39 -18.34
CA TYR A 15 -0.23 22.54 -17.28
C TYR A 15 -0.71 21.21 -16.73
N SER A 16 -0.89 20.21 -17.60
CA SER A 16 -1.25 18.83 -17.20
C SER A 16 -0.16 18.18 -16.34
N MET A 17 1.11 18.30 -16.76
CA MET A 17 2.25 17.81 -15.97
C MET A 17 2.32 18.47 -14.60
N PHE A 18 2.16 19.80 -14.54
CA PHE A 18 2.18 20.54 -13.28
C PHE A 18 1.04 20.10 -12.34
N ALA A 19 -0.19 19.96 -12.87
CA ALA A 19 -1.33 19.49 -12.10
C ALA A 19 -1.10 18.08 -11.54
N PHE A 20 -0.59 17.15 -12.35
CA PHE A 20 -0.28 15.80 -11.90
C PHE A 20 0.81 15.77 -10.82
N CYS A 21 1.89 16.57 -10.98
CA CYS A 21 2.93 16.69 -9.97
C CYS A 21 2.40 17.27 -8.64
N LEU A 22 1.50 18.25 -8.69
CA LEU A 22 0.83 18.78 -7.50
C LEU A 22 -0.05 17.74 -6.81
N LEU A 23 -0.83 16.97 -7.57
CA LEU A 23 -1.65 15.90 -7.00
C LEU A 23 -0.77 14.82 -6.35
N ALA A 24 0.32 14.41 -6.99
CA ALA A 24 1.27 13.47 -6.42
C ALA A 24 1.91 14.00 -5.12
N TRP A 25 2.24 15.29 -5.08
CA TRP A 25 2.74 15.95 -3.88
C TRP A 25 1.71 15.97 -2.74
N LEU A 26 0.44 16.28 -3.04
CA LEU A 26 -0.65 16.25 -2.06
C LEU A 26 -0.89 14.84 -1.52
N VAL A 27 -0.88 13.82 -2.39
CA VAL A 27 -0.98 12.41 -1.98
C VAL A 27 0.19 12.04 -1.07
N GLY A 28 1.43 12.42 -1.42
CA GLY A 28 2.61 12.21 -0.58
C GLY A 28 2.47 12.83 0.80
N LEU A 29 1.95 14.07 0.88
CA LEU A 29 1.65 14.72 2.17
C LEU A 29 0.61 13.97 2.98
N ILE A 30 -0.51 13.57 2.37
CA ILE A 30 -1.57 12.83 3.06
C ILE A 30 -1.00 11.51 3.59
N THR A 31 -0.27 10.76 2.78
CA THR A 31 0.36 9.49 3.19
C THR A 31 1.39 9.69 4.29
N LEU A 32 2.18 10.76 4.24
CA LEU A 32 3.15 11.10 5.28
C LEU A 32 2.44 11.47 6.59
N ILE A 33 1.37 12.28 6.54
CA ILE A 33 0.56 12.62 7.72
C ILE A 33 -0.06 11.35 8.31
N VAL A 34 -0.64 10.48 7.48
CA VAL A 34 -1.19 9.19 7.93
C VAL A 34 -0.09 8.35 8.60
N GLY A 35 1.10 8.24 8.00
CA GLY A 35 2.22 7.52 8.59
C GLY A 35 2.67 8.09 9.94
N ILE A 36 2.79 9.42 10.06
CA ILE A 36 3.19 10.08 11.31
C ILE A 36 2.12 9.93 12.38
N VAL A 37 0.85 10.18 12.05
CA VAL A 37 -0.27 10.01 12.99
C VAL A 37 -0.30 8.59 13.51
N ALA A 38 -0.09 7.62 12.61
CA ALA A 38 -0.09 6.22 12.98
C ALA A 38 1.12 5.88 13.89
N ARG A 39 2.31 6.45 13.63
CA ARG A 39 3.49 6.29 14.50
C ARG A 39 3.38 6.97 15.87
N VAL A 40 2.84 8.19 15.90
CA VAL A 40 2.76 9.05 17.10
C VAL A 40 1.66 8.61 18.05
N SER A 41 0.54 8.15 17.50
CA SER A 41 -0.57 7.72 18.35
C SER A 41 -0.20 6.47 19.16
N GLY A 42 0.94 5.80 18.89
CA GLY A 42 1.23 4.44 19.38
C GLY A 42 0.11 3.45 19.06
N SER A 43 -0.76 3.92 18.17
CA SER A 43 -2.13 3.55 17.90
C SER A 43 -2.38 4.07 16.49
N PHE A 44 -1.60 3.60 15.52
CA PHE A 44 -2.34 2.69 14.67
C PHE A 44 -2.78 1.61 15.62
N GLY A 45 -4.07 1.52 15.93
CA GLY A 45 -4.39 0.19 16.39
C GLY A 45 -4.01 -0.77 15.26
N PRO A 46 -3.96 -2.07 15.49
CA PRO A 46 -3.27 -2.76 16.56
C PRO A 46 -1.77 -2.89 16.21
N LEU A 47 -1.19 -1.94 15.49
CA LEU A 47 0.08 -2.14 14.79
C LEU A 47 1.28 -2.13 15.76
N ASP A 48 1.11 -2.46 17.04
CA ASP A 48 2.19 -2.27 18.01
C ASP A 48 2.29 -3.25 19.20
N ALA A 49 1.58 -4.39 19.23
CA ALA A 49 1.69 -5.27 20.41
C ALA A 49 2.54 -6.54 20.24
N HIS A 50 2.67 -7.13 19.05
CA HIS A 50 3.50 -8.35 18.96
C HIS A 50 4.09 -8.71 17.60
N ILE A 51 3.97 -7.84 16.60
CA ILE A 51 4.59 -8.12 15.30
C ILE A 51 5.64 -7.06 14.96
N PRO A 52 6.94 -7.41 14.84
CA PRO A 52 7.95 -6.46 14.36
C PRO A 52 7.64 -5.88 12.97
N ALA A 53 6.71 -6.49 12.21
CA ALA A 53 6.33 -6.03 10.87
C ALA A 53 5.41 -4.80 10.86
N VAL A 54 4.68 -4.51 11.94
CA VAL A 54 3.72 -3.38 11.95
C VAL A 54 4.40 -2.05 12.29
N HIS A 55 5.37 -2.07 13.21
CA HIS A 55 6.37 -1.01 13.35
C HIS A 55 7.14 -0.77 12.05
N SER A 56 7.42 -1.84 11.29
CA SER A 56 8.07 -1.77 9.99
C SER A 56 7.17 -1.15 8.92
N GLY A 57 5.86 -1.44 8.92
CA GLY A 57 4.91 -0.92 7.95
C GLY A 57 4.70 0.59 8.07
N ALA A 58 4.67 1.09 9.31
CA ALA A 58 4.62 2.52 9.61
C ALA A 58 5.81 3.31 9.05
N ASN A 59 7.00 2.82 9.38
CA ASN A 59 8.25 3.45 8.97
C ASN A 59 8.39 3.36 7.44
N LEU A 60 7.93 2.27 6.82
CA LEU A 60 7.85 2.13 5.37
C LEU A 60 6.86 3.14 4.77
N LEU A 61 5.68 3.32 5.36
CA LEU A 61 4.68 4.27 4.87
C LEU A 61 5.17 5.72 4.96
N ILE A 62 5.85 6.07 6.07
CA ILE A 62 6.51 7.37 6.25
C ILE A 62 7.61 7.54 5.20
N ALA A 63 8.47 6.53 5.02
CA ALA A 63 9.56 6.59 4.05
C ALA A 63 9.04 6.78 2.62
N VAL A 64 8.05 5.97 2.21
CA VAL A 64 7.42 6.06 0.89
C VAL A 64 6.70 7.39 0.70
N GLY A 65 5.93 7.86 1.69
CA GLY A 65 5.24 9.15 1.65
C GLY A 65 6.20 10.33 1.50
N PHE A 66 7.29 10.34 2.28
CA PHE A 66 8.34 11.35 2.15
C PHE A 66 8.98 11.35 0.77
N PHE A 67 9.24 10.16 0.23
CA PHE A 67 9.85 10.00 -1.07
C PHE A 67 8.96 10.49 -2.22
N ILE A 68 7.67 10.15 -2.17
CA ILE A 68 6.65 10.65 -3.11
C ILE A 68 6.55 12.18 -3.00
N MET A 69 6.59 12.74 -1.79
CA MET A 69 6.57 14.19 -1.57
C MET A 69 7.78 14.88 -2.20
N VAL A 70 9.00 14.38 -1.96
CA VAL A 70 10.23 14.94 -2.55
C VAL A 70 10.20 14.84 -4.07
N MET A 71 9.76 13.70 -4.61
CA MET A 71 9.62 13.48 -6.05
C MET A 71 8.58 14.40 -6.71
N GLY A 72 7.44 14.63 -6.05
CA GLY A 72 6.42 15.58 -6.51
C GLY A 72 6.94 17.02 -6.52
N PHE A 73 7.69 17.42 -5.47
CA PHE A 73 8.30 18.75 -5.41
C PHE A 73 9.37 18.94 -6.50
N LEU A 74 10.24 17.95 -6.71
CA LEU A 74 11.24 17.96 -7.77
C LEU A 74 10.58 18.02 -9.16
N GLY A 75 9.44 17.35 -9.37
CA GLY A 75 8.66 17.44 -10.60
C GLY A 75 8.10 18.85 -10.87
N CYS A 76 7.54 19.49 -9.84
CA CYS A 76 7.08 20.88 -9.91
C CYS A 76 8.24 21.85 -10.20
N CYS A 77 9.35 21.73 -9.47
CA CYS A 77 10.54 22.55 -9.70
C CYS A 77 11.16 22.31 -11.08
N GLY A 78 11.13 21.08 -11.60
CA GLY A 78 11.66 20.73 -12.92
C GLY A 78 10.87 21.41 -14.04
N THR A 79 9.55 21.51 -13.88
CA THR A 79 8.67 22.21 -14.82
C THR A 79 8.89 23.72 -14.78
N ILE A 80 9.16 24.30 -13.61
CA ILE A 80 9.36 25.75 -13.42
C ILE A 80 10.75 26.20 -13.87
N ARG A 81 11.81 25.43 -13.59
CA ARG A 81 13.21 25.86 -13.82
C ARG A 81 13.72 25.63 -15.25
N GLU A 82 13.00 24.92 -16.11
CA GLU A 82 13.47 24.47 -17.43
C GLU A 82 14.90 23.87 -17.41
N SER A 83 15.37 23.40 -16.24
CA SER A 83 16.75 23.00 -16.06
C SER A 83 16.89 21.52 -16.38
N GLN A 84 17.75 21.20 -17.35
CA GLN A 84 18.01 19.84 -17.81
C GLN A 84 18.54 18.93 -16.69
N CYS A 85 19.25 19.48 -15.71
CA CYS A 85 19.79 18.72 -14.58
C CYS A 85 18.67 18.15 -13.66
N LEU A 86 17.62 18.94 -13.38
CA LEU A 86 16.50 18.47 -12.53
C LEU A 86 15.65 17.42 -13.25
N LEU A 87 15.46 17.60 -14.57
CA LEU A 87 14.73 16.64 -15.40
C LEU A 87 15.48 15.30 -15.50
N PHE A 88 16.81 15.36 -15.63
CA PHE A 88 17.67 14.17 -15.66
C PHE A 88 17.67 13.44 -14.32
N SER A 89 17.73 14.16 -13.20
CA SER A 89 17.61 13.56 -11.86
C SER A 89 16.27 12.86 -11.67
N PHE A 90 15.16 13.47 -12.11
CA PHE A 90 13.84 12.85 -12.05
C PHE A 90 13.80 11.56 -12.89
N PHE A 91 14.35 11.59 -14.10
CA PHE A 91 14.37 10.43 -14.99
C PHE A 91 15.21 9.28 -14.43
N LEU A 92 16.41 9.57 -13.92
CA LEU A 92 17.27 8.58 -13.26
C LEU A 92 16.59 7.96 -12.04
N PHE A 93 15.91 8.80 -11.26
CA PHE A 93 15.21 8.36 -10.07
C PHE A 93 14.09 7.38 -10.42
N VAL A 94 13.24 7.74 -11.39
CA VAL A 94 12.15 6.87 -11.87
C VAL A 94 12.70 5.59 -12.47
N PHE A 95 13.77 5.66 -13.25
CA PHE A 95 14.43 4.48 -13.82
C PHE A 95 14.94 3.53 -12.72
N PHE A 96 15.55 4.07 -11.66
CA PHE A 96 16.00 3.27 -10.53
C PHE A 96 14.85 2.63 -9.76
N CYS A 97 13.74 3.33 -9.55
CA CYS A 97 12.54 2.73 -8.99
C CYS A 97 11.97 1.63 -9.88
N PHE A 98 11.98 1.81 -11.20
CA PHE A 98 11.50 0.80 -12.14
C PHE A 98 12.34 -0.48 -12.07
N THR A 99 13.67 -0.37 -12.02
CA THR A 99 14.53 -1.55 -11.88
C THR A 99 14.34 -2.25 -10.54
N LEU A 100 14.16 -1.50 -9.44
CA LEU A 100 13.85 -2.06 -8.13
C LEU A 100 12.49 -2.76 -8.12
N LEU A 101 11.45 -2.18 -8.72
CA LEU A 101 10.13 -2.79 -8.82
C LEU A 101 10.16 -4.07 -9.65
N MET A 102 10.89 -4.09 -10.76
CA MET A 102 11.09 -5.30 -11.55
C MET A 102 11.85 -6.37 -10.79
N ALA A 103 12.93 -6.00 -10.10
CA ALA A 103 13.69 -6.94 -9.27
C ALA A 103 12.84 -7.50 -8.13
N ALA A 104 12.07 -6.65 -7.43
CA ALA A 104 11.16 -7.06 -6.37
C ALA A 104 10.02 -7.95 -6.91
N GLY A 105 9.47 -7.63 -8.07
CA GLY A 105 8.44 -8.45 -8.73
C GLY A 105 8.95 -9.83 -9.12
N LEU A 106 10.13 -9.90 -9.74
CA LEU A 106 10.78 -11.18 -10.06
C LEU A 106 11.09 -11.99 -8.80
N TRP A 107 11.60 -11.33 -7.76
CA TRP A 107 11.88 -11.96 -6.48
C TRP A 107 10.59 -12.49 -5.84
N ALA A 108 9.52 -11.69 -5.82
CA ALA A 108 8.23 -12.05 -5.26
C ALA A 108 7.62 -13.28 -5.96
N VAL A 109 7.71 -13.36 -7.29
CA VAL A 109 7.25 -14.54 -8.05
C VAL A 109 8.12 -15.76 -7.76
N ALA A 110 9.45 -15.61 -7.76
CA ALA A 110 10.39 -16.70 -7.50
C ALA A 110 10.28 -17.28 -6.07
N TRP A 111 9.86 -16.46 -5.10
CA TRP A 111 9.69 -16.83 -3.69
C TRP A 111 8.24 -16.91 -3.24
N SER A 112 7.29 -16.91 -4.17
CA SER A 112 5.84 -16.89 -3.92
C SER A 112 5.40 -17.96 -2.92
N SER A 113 5.91 -19.19 -3.05
CA SER A 113 5.60 -20.31 -2.15
C SER A 113 6.02 -20.08 -0.69
N LYS A 114 7.16 -19.42 -0.46
CA LYS A 114 7.59 -19.04 0.90
C LYS A 114 6.82 -17.83 1.41
N LEU A 115 6.51 -16.89 0.51
CA LEU A 115 5.78 -15.67 0.84
C LEU A 115 4.36 -15.99 1.33
N ASP A 116 3.69 -16.96 0.71
CA ASP A 116 2.42 -17.49 1.19
C ASP A 116 2.58 -18.04 2.61
N ASP A 117 3.53 -18.93 2.88
CA ASP A 117 3.70 -19.53 4.22
C ASP A 117 3.97 -18.48 5.32
N TYR A 118 4.84 -17.49 5.04
CA TYR A 118 5.07 -16.37 5.96
C TYR A 118 3.80 -15.56 6.23
N LEU A 119 3.00 -15.31 5.19
CA LEU A 119 1.78 -14.52 5.30
C LEU A 119 0.67 -15.31 6.00
N TYR A 120 0.57 -16.61 5.76
CA TYR A 120 -0.31 -17.53 6.50
C TYR A 120 0.02 -17.53 8.00
N ARG A 121 1.30 -17.67 8.36
CA ARG A 121 1.74 -17.63 9.77
C ARG A 121 1.47 -16.29 10.43
N TYR A 122 1.67 -15.19 9.69
CA TYR A 122 1.34 -13.85 10.15
C TYR A 122 -0.17 -13.71 10.42
N LEU A 123 -1.03 -14.13 9.49
CA LEU A 123 -2.48 -14.07 9.65
C LEU A 123 -2.98 -14.99 10.77
N GLU A 124 -2.37 -16.16 10.95
CA GLU A 124 -2.70 -17.09 12.03
C GLU A 124 -2.42 -16.45 13.40
N GLN A 125 -1.26 -15.81 13.56
CA GLN A 125 -0.96 -15.04 14.77
C GLN A 125 -1.96 -13.90 15.00
N GLN A 126 -2.41 -13.23 13.94
CA GLN A 126 -3.40 -12.16 14.04
C GLN A 126 -4.79 -12.66 14.47
N VAL A 127 -5.21 -13.85 14.03
CA VAL A 127 -6.48 -14.47 14.47
C VAL A 127 -6.41 -14.97 15.91
N VAL A 128 -5.27 -15.51 16.35
CA VAL A 128 -5.06 -15.92 17.75
C VAL A 128 -5.10 -14.71 18.69
N ASP A 129 -4.43 -13.62 18.34
CA ASP A 129 -4.43 -12.36 19.10
C ASP A 129 -5.84 -11.76 19.20
N TYR A 130 -6.61 -11.83 18.11
CA TYR A 130 -8.03 -11.49 18.08
C TYR A 130 -8.88 -12.36 19.04
N ARG A 131 -8.52 -13.63 19.24
CA ARG A 131 -9.23 -14.57 20.13
C ARG A 131 -8.91 -14.35 21.60
N GLU A 132 -7.80 -13.72 21.97
CA GLU A 132 -7.46 -13.47 23.38
C GLU A 132 -7.96 -12.12 23.87
N HIS A 133 -7.96 -11.08 23.02
CA HIS A 133 -8.35 -9.73 23.43
C HIS A 133 -9.78 -9.36 22.97
N GLU A 134 -10.73 -9.36 23.92
CA GLU A 134 -12.16 -9.17 23.67
C GLU A 134 -12.62 -7.69 23.64
N THR A 135 -11.88 -6.77 23.01
CA THR A 135 -12.38 -5.38 22.85
C THR A 135 -11.55 -4.56 21.88
N GLN A 136 -12.19 -4.09 20.80
CA GLN A 136 -11.86 -2.88 20.04
C GLN A 136 -10.38 -2.56 19.73
N ASN A 137 -9.59 -3.56 19.34
CA ASN A 137 -8.26 -3.33 18.79
C ASN A 137 -8.35 -3.19 17.26
N GLU A 138 -7.47 -2.45 16.59
CA GLU A 138 -7.60 -2.30 15.14
C GLU A 138 -7.12 -3.51 14.33
N SER A 139 -6.72 -4.61 14.99
CA SER A 139 -6.54 -5.96 14.37
C SER A 139 -7.84 -6.35 13.74
N THR A 140 -8.91 -6.06 14.46
CA THR A 140 -10.27 -6.19 13.99
C THR A 140 -10.51 -5.33 12.75
N LYS A 141 -10.03 -4.08 12.66
CA LYS A 141 -10.29 -3.23 11.48
C LYS A 141 -9.55 -3.67 10.22
N LEU A 142 -8.27 -4.00 10.33
CA LEU A 142 -7.50 -4.49 9.18
C LEU A 142 -8.02 -5.86 8.72
N MET A 143 -8.31 -6.75 9.67
CA MET A 143 -8.85 -8.07 9.39
C MET A 143 -10.28 -7.97 8.84
N ASP A 144 -11.12 -7.06 9.36
CA ASP A 144 -12.45 -6.74 8.81
C ASP A 144 -12.35 -6.16 7.39
N PHE A 145 -11.36 -5.30 7.13
CA PHE A 145 -11.12 -4.74 5.80
C PHE A 145 -10.67 -5.83 4.82
N LEU A 146 -9.71 -6.67 5.22
CA LEU A 146 -9.24 -7.81 4.44
C LEU A 146 -10.40 -8.77 4.13
N GLN A 147 -11.18 -9.14 5.14
CA GLN A 147 -12.33 -10.03 5.01
C GLN A 147 -13.42 -9.45 4.11
N LYS A 148 -13.71 -8.15 4.21
CA LYS A 148 -14.65 -7.48 3.30
C LYS A 148 -14.10 -7.31 1.89
N LYS A 149 -12.80 -7.05 1.75
CA LYS A 149 -12.15 -6.79 0.46
C LYS A 149 -11.97 -8.06 -0.35
N TYR A 150 -11.63 -9.16 0.32
CA TYR A 150 -11.35 -10.47 -0.29
C TYR A 150 -12.47 -11.49 -0.08
N THR A 151 -13.58 -11.08 0.56
CA THR A 151 -14.75 -11.92 0.84
C THR A 151 -14.36 -13.26 1.50
N CYS A 152 -13.41 -13.19 2.44
CA CYS A 152 -12.85 -14.34 3.14
C CYS A 152 -13.21 -14.27 4.63
N CYS A 153 -13.12 -15.40 5.33
CA CYS A 153 -13.35 -15.46 6.77
C CYS A 153 -12.32 -16.36 7.46
N GLY A 154 -11.55 -15.77 8.37
CA GLY A 154 -10.41 -16.44 9.00
C GLY A 154 -9.20 -16.54 8.06
N VAL A 155 -8.24 -17.40 8.41
CA VAL A 155 -7.04 -17.64 7.59
C VAL A 155 -7.32 -18.71 6.55
N SER A 156 -7.92 -19.81 7.00
CA SER A 156 -8.36 -20.95 6.19
C SER A 156 -9.86 -21.20 6.30
N SER A 157 -10.47 -20.89 7.45
CA SER A 157 -11.89 -21.17 7.70
C SER A 157 -12.47 -20.30 8.82
N PRO A 158 -13.80 -20.07 8.86
CA PRO A 158 -14.48 -19.50 10.03
C PRO A 158 -14.20 -20.25 11.34
N ALA A 159 -13.85 -21.55 11.23
CA ALA A 159 -13.46 -22.38 12.37
C ALA A 159 -12.15 -21.93 13.06
N ASP A 160 -11.32 -21.11 12.40
CA ASP A 160 -10.06 -20.58 12.98
C ASP A 160 -10.33 -19.67 14.20
N TYR A 161 -11.53 -19.10 14.31
CA TYR A 161 -11.97 -18.33 15.50
C TYR A 161 -12.37 -19.23 16.68
N GLY A 162 -12.40 -20.55 16.49
CA GLY A 162 -12.76 -21.52 17.52
C GLY A 162 -14.20 -21.36 18.00
N SER A 163 -14.40 -21.30 19.32
CA SER A 163 -15.73 -21.22 19.95
C SER A 163 -16.27 -19.79 20.09
N ARG A 164 -15.53 -18.76 19.66
CA ARG A 164 -15.96 -17.35 19.74
C ARG A 164 -16.81 -16.96 18.52
N PRO A 165 -17.74 -16.00 18.67
CA PRO A 165 -18.54 -15.53 17.55
C PRO A 165 -17.64 -14.88 16.49
N VAL A 166 -17.82 -15.29 15.23
CA VAL A 166 -17.10 -14.73 14.08
C VAL A 166 -17.43 -13.24 13.92
N PRO A 167 -16.48 -12.40 13.49
CA PRO A 167 -16.70 -10.98 13.30
C PRO A 167 -17.77 -10.71 12.24
N ARG A 168 -18.50 -9.60 12.39
CA ARG A 168 -19.58 -9.20 11.46
C ARG A 168 -19.10 -8.96 10.02
N SER A 169 -17.81 -8.71 9.84
CA SER A 169 -17.12 -8.61 8.55
C SER A 169 -17.19 -9.89 7.72
N CYS A 170 -17.30 -11.06 8.33
CA CYS A 170 -17.42 -12.34 7.64
C CYS A 170 -18.81 -12.56 7.00
N GLY A 171 -19.84 -11.82 7.41
CA GLY A 171 -21.23 -12.12 7.03
C GLY A 171 -21.75 -13.45 7.60
N GLU A 172 -23.07 -13.69 7.54
CA GLU A 172 -23.72 -14.83 8.19
C GLU A 172 -23.49 -16.20 7.53
N SER A 173 -22.81 -16.30 6.39
CA SER A 173 -22.82 -17.52 5.58
C SER A 173 -21.48 -18.26 5.55
N ALA A 174 -21.30 -19.14 6.54
CA ALA A 174 -20.24 -20.13 6.79
C ALA A 174 -19.67 -20.89 5.56
N SER A 175 -20.32 -20.84 4.39
CA SER A 175 -20.22 -21.84 3.33
C SER A 175 -19.62 -21.36 1.99
N THR A 176 -19.26 -20.07 1.85
CA THR A 176 -18.63 -19.53 0.63
C THR A 176 -17.34 -18.77 0.95
N TYR A 177 -16.41 -19.39 1.68
CA TYR A 177 -15.11 -18.76 1.95
C TYR A 177 -14.00 -19.55 1.27
N SER A 178 -13.28 -18.87 0.37
CA SER A 178 -12.07 -19.38 -0.26
C SER A 178 -10.86 -19.13 0.66
N LYS A 179 -9.86 -20.02 0.62
CA LYS A 179 -8.56 -19.74 1.24
C LYS A 179 -7.98 -18.45 0.67
N LEU A 180 -7.41 -17.60 1.53
CA LEU A 180 -6.74 -16.38 1.09
C LEU A 180 -5.49 -16.78 0.28
N ASN A 181 -5.59 -16.75 -1.05
CA ASN A 181 -4.48 -17.09 -1.93
C ASN A 181 -3.78 -15.81 -2.37
N VAL A 182 -2.75 -15.39 -1.64
CA VAL A 182 -2.07 -14.12 -1.92
C VAL A 182 -1.27 -14.21 -3.22
N SER A 183 -0.73 -15.37 -3.55
CA SER A 183 -0.13 -15.65 -4.86
C SER A 183 -1.04 -15.33 -6.05
N SER A 184 -2.34 -15.64 -6.01
CA SER A 184 -3.24 -15.32 -7.13
C SER A 184 -3.63 -13.84 -7.16
N GLN A 185 -3.73 -13.18 -6.01
CA GLN A 185 -4.05 -11.74 -5.91
C GLN A 185 -2.89 -10.83 -6.32
N LEU A 186 -1.63 -11.25 -6.05
CA LEU A 186 -0.44 -10.56 -6.55
C LEU A 186 -0.35 -10.64 -8.07
N LEU A 187 -0.62 -11.80 -8.68
CA LEU A 187 -0.62 -11.95 -10.14
C LEU A 187 -1.71 -11.11 -10.83
N VAL A 188 -2.89 -10.97 -10.21
CA VAL A 188 -3.99 -10.13 -10.72
C VAL A 188 -3.71 -8.64 -10.57
N SER A 189 -2.91 -8.22 -9.58
CA SER A 189 -2.53 -6.81 -9.39
C SER A 189 -1.37 -6.36 -10.29
N ILE A 190 -0.65 -7.31 -10.90
CA ILE A 190 0.51 -7.06 -11.79
C ILE A 190 0.12 -7.21 -13.28
N SER A 191 -1.03 -7.82 -13.61
CA SER A 191 -1.64 -7.82 -14.96
C SER A 191 -2.52 -6.59 -15.19
#